data_AF-A0A661WJJ5-F1
#
_entry.id   AF-A0A661WJJ5-F1
#
_cell.length_a   1.000
_cell.length_b   1.000
_cell.length_c   1.000
_cell.angle_alpha   90.00
_cell.angle_beta   90.00
_cell.angle_gamma   90.00
#
_symmetry.space_group_name_H-M   'P 1'
#
loop_
_entity.id
_entity.type
_entity.pdbx_description
1 polymer ?
#
loop_
_entity_poly.entity_id
_entity_poly.type
_entity_poly.pdbx_seq_one_letter_code
_entity_poly.pdbx_strand_id
1 'polypeptide(L)' 'MYKKSIELLNKAVADELYAVHQYMYFHFHCEDQGYDLLAGLFIRTAIEEMGHIERCA' A
#
# COMPACT_ATOMS: atom_id res chain seq x y z
N MET A 1 -27.50 -9.60 -2.56
CA MET A 1 -27.01 -10.99 -2.67
C MET A 1 -25.48 -11.12 -2.65
N TYR A 2 -24.69 -10.10 -2.27
CA TYR A 2 -23.21 -10.21 -2.23
C TYR A 2 -22.58 -9.56 -0.99
N LYS A 3 -23.33 -9.48 0.13
CA LYS A 3 -22.92 -8.74 1.33
C LYS A 3 -21.53 -9.18 1.83
N LYS A 4 -21.29 -10.49 1.92
CA LYS A 4 -20.01 -11.05 2.36
C LYS A 4 -18.86 -10.68 1.40
N SER A 5 -19.08 -10.73 0.10
CA SER A 5 -18.05 -10.35 -0.88
C SER A 5 -17.71 -8.87 -0.79
N ILE A 6 -18.72 -8.00 -0.63
CA ILE A 6 -18.53 -6.55 -0.45
C ILE A 6 -17.77 -6.26 0.85
N GLU A 7 -18.11 -6.93 1.95
CA GLU A 7 -17.38 -6.81 3.23
C GLU A 7 -15.91 -7.21 3.08
N LEU A 8 -15.62 -8.29 2.36
CA LEU A 8 -14.25 -8.74 2.12
C LEU A 8 -13.47 -7.77 1.23
N LEU A 9 -14.08 -7.25 0.17
CA LEU A 9 -13.44 -6.27 -0.73
C LEU A 9 -13.16 -4.95 0.00
N ASN A 10 -14.12 -4.45 0.79
CA ASN A 10 -13.90 -3.25 1.60
C ASN A 10 -12.79 -3.45 2.64
N LYS A 11 -12.70 -4.65 3.23
CA LYS A 11 -11.59 -4.98 4.13
C LYS A 11 -10.26 -4.99 3.38
N ALA A 12 -10.19 -5.61 2.21
CA ALA A 12 -8.98 -5.61 1.38
C ALA A 12 -8.54 -4.17 1.06
N VAL A 13 -9.46 -3.31 0.60
CA VAL A 13 -9.16 -1.88 0.36
C VAL A 13 -8.57 -1.18 1.59
N ALA A 14 -9.11 -1.44 2.78
CA ALA A 14 -8.59 -0.85 4.02
C ALA A 14 -7.19 -1.38 4.39
N ASP A 15 -6.98 -2.69 4.23
CA ASP A 15 -5.69 -3.34 4.51
C ASP A 15 -4.60 -2.84 3.55
N GLU A 16 -4.92 -2.70 2.25
CA GLU A 16 -4.00 -2.17 1.23
C GLU A 16 -3.71 -0.68 1.45
N LEU A 17 -4.72 0.13 1.80
CA LEU A 17 -4.49 1.54 2.12
C LEU A 17 -3.56 1.69 3.33
N TYR A 18 -3.71 0.83 4.34
CA TYR A 18 -2.78 0.79 5.47
C TYR A 18 -1.37 0.41 5.02
N ALA A 19 -1.21 -0.58 4.14
CA ALA A 19 0.07 -0.98 3.57
C ALA A 19 0.75 0.16 2.80
N VAL A 20 0.02 0.90 1.96
CA VAL A 20 0.52 2.10 1.26
C VAL A 20 1.12 3.09 2.26
N HIS A 21 0.40 3.40 3.35
CA HIS A 21 0.90 4.32 4.37
C HIS A 21 2.17 3.81 5.05
N GLN A 22 2.27 2.51 5.35
CA GLN A 22 3.48 1.93 5.96
C GLN A 22 4.67 2.01 5.01
N TYR A 23 4.49 1.64 3.73
CA TYR A 23 5.58 1.72 2.76
C TYR A 23 6.01 3.16 2.49
N MET A 24 5.09 4.12 2.44
CA MET A 24 5.44 5.54 2.33
C MET A 24 6.20 6.04 3.56
N TYR A 25 5.83 5.61 4.77
CA TYR A 25 6.58 5.94 5.99
C TYR A 25 8.05 5.48 5.89
N PHE A 26 8.28 4.23 5.49
CA PHE A 26 9.64 3.71 5.36
C PHE A 26 10.41 4.29 4.17
N HIS A 27 9.72 4.63 3.08
CA HIS A 27 10.30 5.35 1.96
C HIS A 27 10.94 6.66 2.44
N PHE A 28 10.15 7.53 3.09
CA PHE A 28 10.66 8.82 3.58
C PHE A 28 11.76 8.63 4.63
N HIS A 29 11.58 7.70 5.57
CA HIS A 29 12.59 7.45 6.61
C HIS A 29 13.93 6.95 6.04
N CYS A 30 13.90 6.14 4.99
CA CYS A 30 15.10 5.67 4.30
C CYS A 30 15.73 6.78 3.43
N GLU A 31 14.92 7.59 2.75
CA GLU A 31 15.38 8.72 1.96
C GLU A 31 16.13 9.74 2.83
N ASP A 32 15.57 10.09 4.00
CA ASP A 32 16.20 10.99 4.98
C ASP A 32 17.56 10.47 5.49
N GLN A 33 17.77 9.14 5.49
CA GLN A 33 19.01 8.49 5.92
C GLN A 33 20.00 8.23 4.76
N GLY A 34 19.64 8.58 3.53
CA GLY A 34 20.45 8.34 2.33
C GLY A 34 20.48 6.88 1.86
N TYR A 35 19.49 6.07 2.26
CA TYR A 35 19.33 4.69 1.80
C TYR A 35 18.53 4.60 0.50
N ASP A 36 19.01 5.24 -0.56
CA ASP A 36 18.28 5.47 -1.81
C ASP A 36 17.72 4.19 -2.45
N LEU A 37 18.51 3.10 -2.47
CA LEU A 37 18.06 1.83 -3.05
C LEU A 37 16.90 1.23 -2.26
N LEU A 38 16.94 1.32 -0.93
CA LEU A 38 15.89 0.79 -0.06
C LEU A 38 14.65 1.68 -0.10
N ALA A 39 14.83 3.00 -0.09
CA ALA A 39 13.74 3.96 -0.30
C ALA A 39 13.02 3.73 -1.62
N GLY A 40 13.77 3.42 -2.69
CA GLY A 40 13.24 3.08 -4.01
C GLY A 40 12.41 1.80 -4.04
N LEU A 41 12.79 0.78 -3.24
CA LEU A 41 11.98 -0.43 -3.09
C LEU A 41 10.64 -0.13 -2.41
N PHE A 42 10.66 0.67 -1.33
CA PHE A 42 9.43 0.99 -0.60
C PHE A 42 8.43 1.80 -1.41
N ILE A 43 8.86 2.83 -2.15
CA ILE A 43 7.94 3.59 -3.01
C ILE A 43 7.38 2.73 -4.15
N ARG A 44 8.18 1.84 -4.72
CA ARG A 44 7.70 0.92 -5.75
C ARG A 44 6.60 0.01 -5.21
N THR A 45 6.81 -0.58 -4.03
CA THR A 45 5.79 -1.45 -3.41
C THR A 45 4.55 -0.65 -3.02
N ALA A 46 4.69 0.57 -2.50
CA ALA A 46 3.53 1.44 -2.24
C ALA A 46 2.67 1.66 -3.49
N ILE A 47 3.28 1.88 -4.65
CA ILE A 47 2.57 2.03 -5.94
C ILE A 47 1.86 0.72 -6.33
N GLU A 48 2.48 -0.44 -6.10
CA GLU A 48 1.85 -1.75 -6.36
C GLU A 48 0.59 -1.94 -5.50
N GLU A 49 0.65 -1.59 -4.20
CA GLU A 49 -0.53 -1.67 -3.31
C GLU A 49 -1.62 -0.66 -3.69
N MET A 50 -1.28 0.52 -4.21
CA MET A 50 -2.27 1.44 -4.79
C MET A 50 -3.03 0.78 -5.96
N GLY A 51 -2.33 0.02 -6.81
CA GLY A 51 -2.97 -0.77 -7.87
C GLY A 51 -3.84 -1.92 -7.33
N HIS A 52 -3.59 -2.41 -6.11
CA HIS A 52 -4.44 -3.40 -5.46
C HIS A 52 -5.76 -2.78 -5.02
N ILE A 53 -5.71 -1.57 -4.44
CA ILE A 53 -6.90 -0.78 -4.08
C ILE A 53 -7.78 -0.56 -5.31
N GLU A 54 -7.20 -0.14 -6.44
CA GLU A 54 -7.94 0.08 -7.69
C GLU A 54 -8.63 -1.19 -8.23
N ARG A 55 -8.07 -2.37 -7.97
CA ARG A 55 -8.67 -3.65 -8.38
C ARG A 55 -9.77 -4.14 -7.43
N CYS A 56 -9.74 -3.72 -6.18
CA CYS A 56 -10.72 -4.11 -5.17
C CYS A 56 -11.93 -3.17 -5.08
N ALA A 57 -11.78 -1.92 -5.52
CA ALA A 57 -12.83 -0.89 -5.57
C ALA A 57 -13.77 -1.07 -6.78
#